data_AF-A0A315ECW9-F1
#
_entry.id   AF-A0A315ECW9-F1
#
_cell.length_a   1.000
_cell.length_b   1.000
_cell.length_c   1.000
_cell.angle_alpha   90.00
_cell.angle_beta   90.00
_cell.angle_gamma   90.00
#
_symmetry.space_group_name_H-M   'P 1'
#
loop_
_entity.id
_entity.type
_entity.pdbx_description
1 polymer ?
#
loop_
_entity_poly.entity_id
_entity_poly.type
_entity_poly.pdbx_seq_one_letter_code
_entity_poly.pdbx_strand_id
1 'polypeptide(L)'
;MPAGCAGARSGCTAAAQARSTGRYATGLGRLFSQPNFAVELIMKRRMFLKQGAALTSLSFAAFAPAWGQGQSGKPRLLVVLLRGGMDGLTAVPPVGDAQYNTIRPQIAIQKSLRLNADFGLHPQLEGMHSLWQAGQLAVVHSTGFQYTGRSHFEGQDIMQTGVMKPYVSTSGWIGRAMEQAKVDSGVAISIPMPLILRGHDRATTQFPNWMPALRDQDLAAVANMWANDPMLNAYSEVIREANLGKSLNSMNGVSFQNARSMQGLARSAAAAMRLESGPQVGLIDMTHGFDTHASQGAEQGNHADRLRDLDQLMTTFRDEMGGQWDNTLVLTITEFGRTAAENGTNGTDHGVGSCCFLAGGLVTQAKVYADWRGLQKSALFEERDLPATIDVTAVYAKVLERVFALSPKTLANAGVLEHKTSPLLNGLLGV
;
A
#
# COMPACT_ATOMS: atom_id res chain seq x y z
N MET A 1 -39.45 -40.10 18.91
CA MET A 1 -40.51 -40.38 19.92
C MET A 1 -39.99 -41.47 20.84
N PRO A 2 -40.33 -41.49 22.15
CA PRO A 2 -41.26 -40.62 22.89
C PRO A 2 -40.52 -39.59 23.79
N ALA A 3 -41.00 -38.34 23.94
CA ALA A 3 -42.10 -37.84 24.80
C ALA A 3 -41.62 -37.69 26.27
N GLY A 4 -41.76 -36.56 26.98
CA GLY A 4 -42.64 -35.39 26.86
C GLY A 4 -43.50 -35.27 28.13
N CYS A 5 -43.43 -34.13 28.85
CA CYS A 5 -44.43 -33.59 29.79
C CYS A 5 -43.87 -32.25 30.35
N ALA A 6 -44.29 -31.06 29.92
CA ALA A 6 -45.57 -30.36 30.13
C ALA A 6 -45.70 -29.70 31.52
N GLY A 7 -45.92 -28.37 31.54
CA GLY A 7 -46.38 -27.65 32.73
C GLY A 7 -46.14 -26.14 32.70
N ALA A 8 -47.09 -25.38 32.14
CA ALA A 8 -47.19 -23.92 32.25
C ALA A 8 -48.27 -23.53 33.27
N ARG A 9 -48.09 -22.37 33.94
CA ARG A 9 -49.08 -21.40 34.52
C ARG A 9 -48.44 -20.68 35.73
N SER A 10 -48.10 -19.39 35.63
CA SER A 10 -48.94 -18.17 35.78
C SER A 10 -49.30 -17.81 37.23
N GLY A 11 -48.87 -16.62 37.65
CA GLY A 11 -49.59 -15.78 38.63
C GLY A 11 -49.00 -15.73 40.03
N CYS A 12 -48.44 -14.57 40.42
CA CYS A 12 -48.62 -14.06 41.77
C CYS A 12 -48.40 -12.54 41.80
N THR A 13 -49.51 -11.83 41.98
CA THR A 13 -49.62 -10.44 42.40
C THR A 13 -49.41 -10.36 43.91
N ALA A 14 -48.60 -9.41 44.40
CA ALA A 14 -48.73 -8.90 45.76
C ALA A 14 -48.26 -7.44 45.83
N ALA A 15 -49.21 -6.59 46.22
CA ALA A 15 -49.03 -5.18 46.50
C ALA A 15 -48.34 -4.97 47.86
N ALA A 16 -47.53 -3.93 47.98
CA ALA A 16 -47.19 -3.31 49.26
C ALA A 16 -47.14 -1.79 49.09
N GLN A 17 -48.06 -1.12 49.76
CA GLN A 17 -48.16 0.33 49.94
C GLN A 17 -47.13 0.81 50.96
N ALA A 18 -46.43 1.90 50.67
CA ALA A 18 -45.95 2.84 51.69
C ALA A 18 -45.94 4.26 51.12
N ARG A 19 -46.67 5.14 51.83
CA ARG A 19 -46.70 6.61 51.75
C ARG A 19 -45.28 7.14 52.09
N SER A 20 -44.79 8.32 51.74
CA SER A 20 -45.42 9.62 51.47
C SER A 20 -44.40 10.59 50.84
N THR A 21 -44.95 11.59 50.14
CA THR A 21 -44.49 12.98 49.98
C THR A 21 -43.22 13.30 49.17
N GLY A 22 -43.42 14.04 48.08
CA GLY A 22 -42.54 15.19 47.78
C GLY A 22 -42.30 15.52 46.31
N ARG A 23 -43.15 16.41 45.78
CA ARG A 23 -42.80 17.56 44.92
C ARG A 23 -42.70 17.39 43.38
N TYR A 24 -43.61 18.15 42.74
CA TYR A 24 -43.62 18.76 41.40
C TYR A 24 -43.94 17.88 40.18
N ALA A 25 -45.25 17.76 39.91
CA ALA A 25 -45.79 17.56 38.58
C ALA A 25 -46.77 18.70 38.27
N THR A 26 -46.41 19.59 37.35
CA THR A 26 -47.35 20.39 36.55
C THR A 26 -46.63 20.89 35.30
N GLY A 27 -47.08 20.47 34.11
CA GLY A 27 -46.53 21.04 32.87
C GLY A 27 -46.74 20.25 31.58
N LEU A 28 -47.84 19.53 31.40
CA LEU A 28 -48.26 19.03 30.08
C LEU A 28 -49.69 19.51 29.82
N GLY A 29 -49.83 20.50 28.94
CA GLY A 29 -51.13 20.96 28.45
C GLY A 29 -51.26 22.47 28.33
N ARG A 30 -50.67 23.03 27.26
CA ARG A 30 -51.26 24.14 26.45
C ARG A 30 -50.35 24.39 25.24
N LEU A 31 -50.57 23.58 24.21
CA LEU A 31 -50.44 24.04 22.82
C LEU A 31 -51.54 25.07 22.53
N PHE A 32 -51.31 25.87 21.49
CA PHE A 32 -52.17 26.88 20.87
C PHE A 32 -52.09 28.30 21.46
N SER A 33 -51.09 29.06 20.97
CA SER A 33 -51.31 30.32 20.24
C SER A 33 -50.01 31.14 20.18
N GLN A 34 -49.30 31.14 19.05
CA GLN A 34 -48.66 32.34 18.45
C GLN A 34 -48.20 31.99 17.01
N PRO A 35 -48.42 32.86 16.01
CA PRO A 35 -48.16 32.57 14.60
C PRO A 35 -46.73 32.97 14.18
N ASN A 36 -46.26 32.34 13.10
CA ASN A 36 -45.13 32.73 12.26
C ASN A 36 -43.72 32.76 12.89
N PHE A 37 -43.07 31.60 12.89
CA PHE A 37 -41.64 31.54 12.57
C PHE A 37 -41.45 30.56 11.42
N ALA A 38 -41.60 31.07 10.19
CA ALA A 38 -40.91 30.46 9.07
C ALA A 38 -39.41 30.61 9.36
N VAL A 39 -38.74 29.50 9.71
CA VAL A 39 -37.28 29.46 9.70
C VAL A 39 -36.89 29.51 8.23
N GLU A 40 -36.78 30.72 7.70
CA GLU A 40 -36.13 30.97 6.43
C GLU A 40 -34.67 30.57 6.61
N LEU A 41 -34.33 29.38 6.13
CA LEU A 41 -32.96 28.89 6.12
C LEU A 41 -32.19 29.72 5.08
N ILE A 42 -31.84 30.96 5.43
CA ILE A 42 -30.99 31.82 4.60
C ILE A 42 -29.60 31.21 4.62
N MET A 43 -29.38 30.25 3.73
CA MET A 43 -28.08 29.71 3.42
C MET A 43 -27.26 30.87 2.82
N LYS A 44 -26.36 31.47 3.60
CA LYS A 44 -25.47 32.51 3.08
C LYS A 44 -24.71 31.92 1.90
N ARG A 45 -24.61 32.63 0.76
CA ARG A 45 -23.82 32.22 -0.42
C ARG A 45 -22.42 31.68 -0.05
N ARG A 46 -21.75 32.29 0.93
CA ARG A 46 -20.47 31.81 1.48
C ARG A 46 -20.55 30.46 2.18
N MET A 47 -21.65 30.15 2.85
CA MET A 47 -21.86 28.88 3.55
C MET A 47 -22.24 27.78 2.56
N PHE A 48 -23.07 28.08 1.55
CA PHE A 48 -23.32 27.17 0.42
C PHE A 48 -22.03 26.92 -0.39
N LEU A 49 -21.19 27.93 -0.63
CA LEU A 49 -19.89 27.74 -1.28
C LEU A 49 -18.91 26.95 -0.39
N LYS A 50 -18.91 27.13 0.93
CA LYS A 50 -18.04 26.38 1.85
C LYS A 50 -18.50 24.92 2.04
N GLN A 51 -19.80 24.68 2.17
CA GLN A 51 -20.36 23.33 2.28
C GLN A 51 -20.41 22.63 0.92
N GLY A 52 -20.66 23.38 -0.15
CA GLY A 52 -20.50 22.96 -1.53
C GLY A 52 -19.06 22.58 -1.84
N ALA A 53 -18.07 23.36 -1.40
CA ALA A 53 -16.64 23.03 -1.52
C ALA A 53 -16.29 21.70 -0.80
N ALA A 54 -16.88 21.46 0.37
CA ALA A 54 -16.69 20.23 1.15
C ALA A 54 -17.38 18.99 0.52
N LEU A 55 -18.52 19.18 -0.16
CA LEU A 55 -19.17 18.13 -0.95
C LEU A 55 -18.47 17.91 -2.29
N THR A 56 -17.99 18.97 -2.94
CA THR A 56 -17.18 18.86 -4.16
C THR A 56 -15.82 18.26 -3.86
N SER A 57 -15.22 18.43 -2.67
CA SER A 57 -13.96 17.75 -2.34
C SER A 57 -14.10 16.23 -2.26
N LEU A 58 -15.30 15.72 -1.95
CA LEU A 58 -15.62 14.29 -2.09
C LEU A 58 -15.81 13.90 -3.58
N SER A 59 -16.33 14.81 -4.40
CA SER A 59 -16.42 14.64 -5.87
C SER A 59 -15.09 14.86 -6.61
N PHE A 60 -14.13 15.59 -6.03
CA PHE A 60 -12.79 15.81 -6.59
C PHE A 60 -11.86 14.61 -6.40
N ALA A 61 -12.23 13.64 -5.56
CA ALA A 61 -11.65 12.29 -5.63
C ALA A 61 -11.99 11.56 -6.96
N ALA A 62 -12.91 12.10 -7.78
CA ALA A 62 -13.24 11.59 -9.10
C ALA A 62 -12.60 12.38 -10.27
N PHE A 63 -11.87 13.46 -10.00
CA PHE A 63 -11.11 14.19 -11.00
C PHE A 63 -9.64 13.87 -10.82
N ALA A 64 -9.07 13.20 -11.83
CA ALA A 64 -7.65 12.92 -11.85
C ALA A 64 -6.86 14.24 -11.74
N PRO A 65 -5.71 14.22 -11.06
CA PRO A 65 -4.98 15.43 -10.74
C PRO A 65 -4.39 16.06 -12.00
N ALA A 66 -4.15 17.37 -11.98
CA ALA A 66 -3.37 18.03 -13.03
C ALA A 66 -1.97 17.42 -12.97
N TRP A 67 -1.74 16.46 -13.86
CA TRP A 67 -0.45 15.86 -14.05
C TRP A 67 0.49 16.88 -14.69
N GLY A 68 1.79 16.64 -14.54
CA GLY A 68 2.83 17.60 -14.92
C GLY A 68 2.92 17.85 -16.41
N GLN A 69 3.88 18.68 -16.81
CA GLN A 69 4.28 18.71 -18.21
C GLN A 69 4.84 17.34 -18.61
N GLY A 70 4.59 16.89 -19.84
CA GLY A 70 5.07 15.59 -20.34
C GLY A 70 6.57 15.40 -20.09
N GLN A 71 6.94 14.35 -19.35
CA GLN A 71 8.33 14.03 -19.03
C GLN A 71 8.70 12.68 -19.67
N SER A 72 8.93 12.69 -20.98
CA SER A 72 9.38 11.49 -21.69
C SER A 72 10.76 11.04 -21.20
N GLY A 73 10.94 9.71 -21.07
CA GLY A 73 12.23 9.10 -20.72
C GLY A 73 12.70 9.25 -19.27
N LYS A 74 11.91 9.86 -18.37
CA LYS A 74 12.30 9.93 -16.96
C LYS A 74 11.99 8.63 -16.20
N PRO A 75 12.84 8.23 -15.23
CA PRO A 75 12.57 7.11 -14.35
C PRO A 75 11.22 7.24 -13.63
N ARG A 76 10.53 6.11 -13.51
CA ARG A 76 9.28 5.98 -12.74
C ARG A 76 9.46 4.98 -11.60
N LEU A 77 8.76 5.22 -10.50
CA LEU A 77 8.80 4.38 -9.31
C LEU A 77 7.39 3.97 -8.90
N LEU A 78 7.09 2.68 -8.90
CA LEU A 78 5.95 2.11 -8.21
C LEU A 78 6.41 1.58 -6.84
N VAL A 79 5.81 2.07 -5.77
CA VAL A 79 6.02 1.52 -4.42
C VAL A 79 4.83 0.63 -4.06
N VAL A 80 5.11 -0.57 -3.56
CA VAL A 80 4.11 -1.53 -3.12
C VAL A 80 4.28 -1.76 -1.62
N LEU A 81 3.29 -1.34 -0.82
CA LEU A 81 3.29 -1.56 0.63
C LEU A 81 2.77 -2.98 0.91
N LEU A 82 3.65 -3.83 1.42
CA LEU A 82 3.36 -5.18 1.87
C LEU A 82 3.04 -5.14 3.38
N ARG A 83 1.82 -4.75 3.72
CA ARG A 83 1.39 -4.63 5.13
C ARG A 83 1.52 -5.96 5.85
N GLY A 84 1.71 -5.93 7.16
CA GLY A 84 1.67 -7.12 7.97
C GLY A 84 2.97 -7.90 7.95
N GLY A 85 4.14 -7.29 7.75
CA GLY A 85 5.41 -7.96 8.03
C GLY A 85 5.68 -9.20 7.18
N MET A 86 5.99 -9.04 5.89
CA MET A 86 6.25 -10.17 4.98
C MET A 86 7.34 -11.11 5.53
N ASP A 87 7.04 -12.40 5.61
CA ASP A 87 8.03 -13.44 5.93
C ASP A 87 9.03 -13.65 4.77
N GLY A 88 10.23 -13.08 4.91
CA GLY A 88 11.29 -13.18 3.91
C GLY A 88 11.85 -14.59 3.72
N LEU A 89 11.75 -15.47 4.73
CA LEU A 89 12.20 -16.87 4.64
C LEU A 89 11.19 -17.76 3.92
N THR A 90 9.93 -17.33 3.84
CA THR A 90 8.90 -17.98 3.01
C THR A 90 8.95 -17.44 1.59
N ALA A 91 9.06 -16.12 1.42
CA ALA A 91 9.10 -15.50 0.09
C ALA A 91 10.38 -15.86 -0.69
N VAL A 92 11.54 -15.87 -0.01
CA VAL A 92 12.85 -16.15 -0.60
C VAL A 92 13.59 -17.16 0.28
N PRO A 93 13.23 -18.46 0.21
CA PRO A 93 13.79 -19.49 1.08
C PRO A 93 15.31 -19.69 0.87
N PRO A 94 16.08 -19.85 1.95
CA PRO A 94 17.49 -20.23 1.87
C PRO A 94 17.60 -21.71 1.51
N VAL A 95 18.13 -22.01 0.34
CA VAL A 95 18.26 -23.37 -0.16
C VAL A 95 19.56 -23.97 0.35
N GLY A 96 19.47 -25.14 0.96
CA GLY A 96 20.62 -25.86 1.50
C GLY A 96 21.02 -25.46 2.91
N ASP A 97 20.34 -24.49 3.54
CA ASP A 97 20.53 -24.22 4.97
C ASP A 97 19.99 -25.39 5.80
N ALA A 98 20.88 -26.03 6.56
CA ALA A 98 20.58 -27.24 7.30
C ALA A 98 19.52 -27.05 8.40
N GLN A 99 19.31 -25.82 8.89
CA GLN A 99 18.32 -25.55 9.95
C GLN A 99 16.94 -25.20 9.39
N TYR A 100 16.82 -24.84 8.11
CA TYR A 100 15.57 -24.29 7.56
C TYR A 100 14.36 -25.22 7.79
N ASN A 101 14.49 -26.50 7.44
CA ASN A 101 13.43 -27.49 7.67
C ASN A 101 13.24 -27.83 9.15
N THR A 102 14.29 -27.73 9.96
CA THR A 102 14.23 -28.03 11.40
C THR A 102 13.44 -26.96 12.15
N ILE A 103 13.61 -25.69 11.79
CA ILE A 103 12.92 -24.57 12.46
C ILE A 103 11.55 -24.26 11.84
N ARG A 104 11.24 -24.81 10.66
CA ARG A 104 9.96 -24.65 9.94
C ARG A 104 9.38 -25.99 9.47
N PRO A 105 9.13 -26.95 10.37
CA PRO A 105 8.73 -28.30 9.97
C PRO A 105 7.40 -28.36 9.20
N GLN A 106 6.51 -27.36 9.32
CA GLN A 106 5.24 -27.32 8.60
C GLN A 106 5.22 -26.29 7.46
N ILE A 107 5.96 -25.19 7.60
CA ILE A 107 5.90 -24.06 6.65
C ILE A 107 7.13 -23.92 5.73
N ALA A 108 8.12 -24.81 5.83
CA ALA A 108 9.30 -24.77 4.96
C ALA A 108 8.95 -25.04 3.49
N ILE A 109 9.47 -24.18 2.60
CA ILE A 109 9.30 -24.32 1.16
C ILE A 109 10.25 -25.40 0.61
N GLN A 110 9.67 -26.47 0.05
CA GLN A 110 10.41 -27.61 -0.48
C GLN A 110 10.75 -27.43 -1.96
N LYS A 111 9.86 -26.82 -2.74
CA LYS A 111 9.97 -26.72 -4.21
C LYS A 111 10.18 -25.29 -4.70
N SER A 112 11.18 -24.59 -4.19
CA SER A 112 11.45 -23.20 -4.59
C SER A 112 11.93 -23.07 -6.05
N LEU A 113 11.60 -21.93 -6.67
CA LEU A 113 12.11 -21.53 -7.98
C LEU A 113 13.53 -20.97 -7.78
N ARG A 114 14.55 -21.63 -8.34
CA ARG A 114 15.95 -21.28 -8.02
C ARG A 114 16.32 -19.89 -8.52
N LEU A 115 16.88 -19.06 -7.62
CA LEU A 115 17.48 -17.77 -7.97
C LEU A 115 18.99 -17.94 -8.17
N ASN A 116 19.65 -18.60 -7.22
CA ASN A 116 21.07 -18.95 -7.28
C ASN A 116 21.33 -20.25 -6.47
N ALA A 117 22.58 -20.50 -6.05
CA ALA A 117 22.91 -21.67 -5.25
C ALA A 117 22.29 -21.65 -3.85
N ASP A 118 22.18 -20.48 -3.24
CA ASP A 118 21.86 -20.32 -1.82
C ASP A 118 20.40 -19.92 -1.57
N PHE A 119 19.70 -19.42 -2.59
CA PHE A 119 18.35 -18.90 -2.47
C PHE A 119 17.44 -19.39 -3.60
N GLY A 120 16.17 -19.56 -3.23
CA GLY A 120 15.07 -19.76 -4.15
C GLY A 120 14.01 -18.69 -3.94
N LEU A 121 13.01 -18.71 -4.80
CA LEU A 121 11.82 -17.88 -4.74
C LEU A 121 10.61 -18.79 -4.48
N HIS A 122 9.62 -18.29 -3.74
CA HIS A 122 8.40 -19.03 -3.49
C HIS A 122 7.69 -19.45 -4.81
N PRO A 123 7.07 -20.65 -4.89
CA PRO A 123 6.45 -21.13 -6.14
C PRO A 123 5.31 -20.27 -6.68
N GLN A 124 4.64 -19.51 -5.83
CA GLN A 124 3.57 -18.58 -6.25
C GLN A 124 4.09 -17.29 -6.91
N LEU A 125 5.42 -17.13 -7.03
CA LEU A 125 6.07 -15.96 -7.61
C LEU A 125 6.66 -16.27 -9.00
N GLU A 126 5.95 -17.07 -9.81
CA GLU A 126 6.42 -17.52 -11.14
C GLU A 126 6.64 -16.35 -12.11
N GLY A 127 5.78 -15.34 -12.07
CA GLY A 127 5.92 -14.13 -12.86
C GLY A 127 7.16 -13.31 -12.48
N MET A 128 7.41 -13.15 -11.18
CA MET A 128 8.63 -12.54 -10.68
C MET A 128 9.87 -13.39 -11.00
N HIS A 129 9.77 -14.72 -11.00
CA HIS A 129 10.86 -15.58 -11.46
C HIS A 129 11.15 -15.39 -12.96
N SER A 130 10.13 -15.13 -13.77
CA SER A 130 10.32 -14.76 -15.18
C SER A 130 11.06 -13.42 -15.32
N LEU A 131 10.78 -12.44 -14.45
CA LEU A 131 11.56 -11.20 -14.38
C LEU A 131 13.01 -11.44 -13.97
N TRP A 132 13.26 -12.36 -13.04
CA TRP A 132 14.61 -12.78 -12.67
C TRP A 132 15.37 -13.36 -13.86
N GLN A 133 14.75 -14.26 -14.61
CA GLN A 133 15.32 -14.85 -15.82
C GLN A 133 15.62 -13.79 -16.89
N ALA A 134 14.83 -12.72 -16.95
CA ALA A 134 15.04 -11.59 -17.84
C ALA A 134 16.09 -10.56 -17.32
N GLY A 135 16.70 -10.77 -16.15
CA GLY A 135 17.63 -9.81 -15.55
C GLY A 135 16.95 -8.60 -14.89
N GLN A 136 15.63 -8.61 -14.75
CA GLN A 136 14.78 -7.49 -14.33
C GLN A 136 14.25 -7.63 -12.89
N LEU A 137 14.79 -8.55 -12.08
CA LEU A 137 14.48 -8.70 -10.66
C LEU A 137 15.76 -8.77 -9.83
N ALA A 138 15.86 -7.95 -8.80
CA ALA A 138 16.86 -8.06 -7.73
C ALA A 138 16.16 -8.26 -6.38
N VAL A 139 16.83 -8.98 -5.49
CA VAL A 139 16.35 -9.24 -4.13
C VAL A 139 17.39 -8.75 -3.14
N VAL A 140 16.99 -7.96 -2.15
CA VAL A 140 17.82 -7.67 -0.98
C VAL A 140 17.27 -8.48 0.19
N HIS A 141 18.02 -9.49 0.60
CA HIS A 141 17.62 -10.41 1.67
C HIS A 141 18.17 -9.96 3.03
N SER A 142 17.58 -10.47 4.10
CA SER A 142 17.95 -10.18 5.49
C SER A 142 17.95 -8.68 5.75
N THR A 143 16.93 -7.97 5.24
CA THR A 143 16.80 -6.52 5.33
C THR A 143 15.68 -6.10 6.28
N GLY A 144 15.82 -4.95 6.91
CA GLY A 144 14.84 -4.39 7.82
C GLY A 144 15.25 -3.01 8.33
N PHE A 145 14.39 -2.38 9.11
CA PHE A 145 14.71 -1.13 9.79
C PHE A 145 15.62 -1.38 11.00
N GLN A 146 16.34 -0.36 11.44
CA GLN A 146 17.09 -0.40 12.71
C GLN A 146 16.16 -0.41 13.94
N TYR A 147 14.92 0.01 13.75
CA TYR A 147 13.87 -0.12 14.75
C TYR A 147 13.45 -1.59 14.90
N THR A 148 13.49 -2.10 16.13
CA THR A 148 13.21 -3.50 16.47
C THR A 148 11.88 -3.70 17.21
N GLY A 149 11.07 -2.64 17.36
CA GLY A 149 9.77 -2.77 17.99
C GLY A 149 8.79 -3.55 17.11
N ARG A 150 7.81 -4.18 17.76
CA ARG A 150 6.92 -5.19 17.15
C ARG A 150 5.47 -4.73 17.02
N SER A 151 5.23 -3.41 17.04
CA SER A 151 3.89 -2.84 16.88
C SER A 151 3.65 -2.55 15.40
N HIS A 152 2.54 -3.04 14.83
CA HIS A 152 2.15 -2.66 13.46
C HIS A 152 1.99 -1.16 13.30
N PHE A 153 1.42 -0.47 14.28
CA PHE A 153 1.20 0.97 14.18
C PHE A 153 2.53 1.74 14.10
N GLU A 154 3.48 1.38 14.97
CA GLU A 154 4.80 2.02 14.97
C GLU A 154 5.62 1.61 13.76
N GLY A 155 5.67 0.32 13.41
CA GLY A 155 6.40 -0.18 12.25
C GLY A 155 5.88 0.41 10.94
N GLN A 156 4.55 0.56 10.79
CA GLN A 156 3.97 1.18 9.60
C GLN A 156 4.17 2.69 9.54
N ASP A 157 4.26 3.37 10.68
CA ASP A 157 4.64 4.78 10.74
C ASP A 157 6.10 4.94 10.28
N ILE A 158 7.03 4.14 10.83
CA ILE A 158 8.44 4.14 10.44
C ILE A 158 8.64 3.75 8.97
N MET A 159 7.94 2.72 8.49
CA MET A 159 7.99 2.28 7.10
C MET A 159 7.64 3.40 6.12
N GLN A 160 6.64 4.21 6.48
CA GLN A 160 6.13 5.29 5.62
C GLN A 160 6.91 6.59 5.81
N THR A 161 7.36 6.90 7.03
CA THR A 161 8.11 8.13 7.31
C THR A 161 9.59 8.01 7.03
N GLY A 162 10.16 6.81 7.12
CA GLY A 162 11.61 6.57 7.08
C GLY A 162 12.36 7.10 8.31
N VAL A 163 11.64 7.46 9.40
CA VAL A 163 12.21 8.01 10.64
C VAL A 163 12.14 6.95 11.72
N MET A 164 13.26 6.64 12.39
CA MET A 164 13.35 5.52 13.36
C MET A 164 12.58 5.75 14.68
N LYS A 165 12.03 6.94 14.89
CA LYS A 165 11.18 7.27 16.04
C LYS A 165 9.72 7.39 15.57
N PRO A 166 8.81 6.52 16.04
CA PRO A 166 7.41 6.57 15.63
C PRO A 166 6.73 7.90 15.95
N TYR A 167 5.81 8.32 15.08
CA TYR A 167 4.87 9.45 15.24
C TYR A 167 5.48 10.84 15.36
N VAL A 168 6.78 11.01 15.07
CA VAL A 168 7.43 12.33 15.12
C VAL A 168 7.38 13.08 13.79
N SER A 169 7.10 12.38 12.68
CA SER A 169 7.00 12.97 11.35
C SER A 169 5.58 12.90 10.83
N THR A 170 5.12 13.98 10.19
CA THR A 170 3.81 14.06 9.54
C THR A 170 3.90 13.90 8.01
N SER A 171 5.11 13.76 7.48
CA SER A 171 5.39 13.55 6.05
C SER A 171 6.10 12.22 5.82
N GLY A 172 5.90 11.68 4.61
CA GLY A 172 6.53 10.45 4.17
C GLY A 172 7.84 10.70 3.43
N TRP A 173 8.73 9.70 3.42
CA TRP A 173 10.04 9.85 2.80
C TRP A 173 9.96 9.98 1.27
N ILE A 174 8.99 9.33 0.60
CA ILE A 174 8.76 9.52 -0.84
C ILE A 174 8.26 10.94 -1.11
N GLY A 175 7.30 11.45 -0.33
CA GLY A 175 6.83 12.83 -0.48
C GLY A 175 7.96 13.85 -0.33
N ARG A 176 8.81 13.69 0.69
CA ARG A 176 10.01 14.53 0.85
C ARG A 176 11.00 14.37 -0.30
N ALA A 177 11.21 13.15 -0.81
CA ALA A 177 12.10 12.91 -1.94
C ALA A 177 11.58 13.59 -3.23
N MET A 178 10.27 13.51 -3.49
CA MET A 178 9.62 14.17 -4.61
C MET A 178 9.81 15.69 -4.56
N GLU A 179 9.65 16.29 -3.37
CA GLU A 179 9.86 17.73 -3.16
C GLU A 179 11.31 18.13 -3.50
N GLN A 180 12.28 17.37 -3.00
CA GLN A 180 13.70 17.65 -3.26
C GLN A 180 14.08 17.46 -4.73
N ALA A 181 13.51 16.45 -5.38
CA ALA A 181 13.75 16.15 -6.79
C ALA A 181 12.92 17.02 -7.75
N LYS A 182 12.00 17.84 -7.23
CA LYS A 182 11.03 18.62 -8.00
C LYS A 182 10.22 17.74 -8.97
N VAL A 183 9.79 16.57 -8.48
CA VAL A 183 8.94 15.63 -9.22
C VAL A 183 7.57 16.27 -9.44
N ASP A 184 7.09 16.27 -10.67
CA ASP A 184 5.89 17.02 -11.00
C ASP A 184 4.61 16.44 -10.39
N SER A 185 4.51 15.12 -10.21
CA SER A 185 3.33 14.49 -9.60
C SER A 185 3.59 13.06 -9.12
N GLY A 186 2.80 12.66 -8.13
CA GLY A 186 2.73 11.28 -7.64
C GLY A 186 1.28 10.91 -7.34
N VAL A 187 0.95 9.63 -7.48
CA VAL A 187 -0.39 9.10 -7.29
C VAL A 187 -0.37 7.90 -6.35
N ALA A 188 -1.26 7.90 -5.37
CA ALA A 188 -1.57 6.72 -4.58
C ALA A 188 -2.87 6.08 -5.08
N ILE A 189 -2.83 4.79 -5.43
CA ILE A 189 -4.03 4.02 -5.82
C ILE A 189 -4.75 3.54 -4.55
N SER A 190 -5.13 4.48 -3.69
CA SER A 190 -5.70 4.22 -2.35
C SER A 190 -6.34 5.48 -1.76
N ILE A 191 -7.50 5.35 -1.13
CA ILE A 191 -8.12 6.44 -0.34
C ILE A 191 -8.19 5.98 1.13
N PRO A 192 -7.71 6.76 2.11
CA PRO A 192 -7.09 8.09 1.99
C PRO A 192 -5.62 8.04 1.53
N MET A 193 -5.02 9.21 1.30
CA MET A 193 -3.58 9.37 1.00
C MET A 193 -2.70 8.71 2.07
N PRO A 194 -1.88 7.71 1.71
CA PRO A 194 -0.94 7.08 2.64
C PRO A 194 0.17 8.03 3.08
N LEU A 195 0.68 7.84 4.30
CA LEU A 195 1.68 8.74 4.90
C LEU A 195 2.95 8.85 4.06
N ILE A 196 3.37 7.76 3.40
CA ILE A 196 4.60 7.70 2.60
C ILE A 196 4.67 8.74 1.48
N LEU A 197 3.51 9.11 0.90
CA LEU A 197 3.42 10.07 -0.19
C LEU A 197 3.08 11.49 0.29
N ARG A 198 2.79 11.69 1.58
CA ARG A 198 2.51 13.02 2.15
C ARG A 198 3.77 13.88 2.23
N GLY A 199 3.60 15.20 2.17
CA GLY A 199 4.69 16.17 2.22
C GLY A 199 5.10 16.71 0.85
N HIS A 200 4.31 16.43 -0.19
CA HIS A 200 4.46 17.00 -1.53
C HIS A 200 3.11 17.53 -2.01
N ASP A 201 3.07 18.79 -2.48
CA ASP A 201 1.81 19.48 -2.78
C ASP A 201 1.08 18.93 -4.02
N ARG A 202 1.79 18.17 -4.86
CA ARG A 202 1.22 17.50 -6.05
C ARG A 202 1.08 15.98 -5.89
N ALA A 203 1.15 15.49 -4.65
CA ALA A 203 0.79 14.10 -4.35
C ALA A 203 -0.73 13.97 -4.30
N THR A 204 -1.26 12.96 -4.99
CA THR A 204 -2.71 12.80 -5.17
C THR A 204 -3.18 11.37 -4.94
N THR A 205 -4.49 11.18 -4.82
CA THR A 205 -5.10 9.84 -4.68
C THR A 205 -6.02 9.55 -5.86
N GLN A 206 -6.00 8.30 -6.29
CA GLN A 206 -6.96 7.73 -7.20
C GLN A 206 -7.41 6.39 -6.62
N PHE A 207 -8.67 6.01 -6.83
CA PHE A 207 -9.10 4.66 -6.49
C PHE A 207 -10.17 4.21 -7.50
N PRO A 208 -10.18 2.92 -7.89
CA PRO A 208 -11.27 2.38 -8.69
C PRO A 208 -12.61 2.73 -8.05
N ASN A 209 -13.53 3.21 -8.87
CA ASN A 209 -14.89 3.52 -8.46
C ASN A 209 -15.90 2.86 -9.40
N TRP A 210 -17.11 2.68 -8.89
CA TRP A 210 -18.20 1.99 -9.59
C TRP A 210 -18.87 2.85 -10.68
N MET A 211 -18.46 4.12 -10.83
CA MET A 211 -19.10 5.01 -11.80
C MET A 211 -18.68 4.67 -13.22
N PRO A 212 -19.63 4.62 -14.17
CA PRO A 212 -19.34 4.32 -15.57
C PRO A 212 -18.42 5.37 -16.20
N ALA A 213 -17.85 5.04 -17.36
CA ALA A 213 -17.19 6.03 -18.19
C ALA A 213 -18.22 7.11 -18.61
N LEU A 214 -17.78 8.37 -18.58
CA LEU A 214 -18.49 9.51 -19.15
C LEU A 214 -18.61 9.34 -20.66
N ARG A 215 -19.67 9.90 -21.25
CA ARG A 215 -19.83 9.92 -22.71
C ARG A 215 -18.91 10.98 -23.30
N ASP A 216 -18.45 10.79 -24.54
CA ASP A 216 -17.58 11.76 -25.21
C ASP A 216 -18.20 13.17 -25.30
N GLN A 217 -19.53 13.24 -25.46
CA GLN A 217 -20.25 14.52 -25.43
C GLN A 217 -20.17 15.23 -24.06
N ASP A 218 -20.13 14.48 -22.96
CA ASP A 218 -20.03 15.05 -21.61
C ASP A 218 -18.59 15.54 -21.37
N LEU A 219 -17.59 14.79 -21.83
CA LEU A 219 -16.19 15.22 -21.82
C LEU A 219 -15.99 16.50 -22.63
N ALA A 220 -16.55 16.56 -23.84
CA ALA A 220 -16.47 17.75 -24.68
C ALA A 220 -17.18 18.95 -24.05
N ALA A 221 -18.32 18.74 -23.40
CA ALA A 221 -19.03 19.81 -22.68
C ALA A 221 -18.20 20.36 -21.51
N VAL A 222 -17.55 19.49 -20.71
CA VAL A 222 -16.64 19.90 -19.64
C VAL A 222 -15.43 20.65 -20.19
N ALA A 223 -14.81 20.15 -21.26
CA ALA A 223 -13.68 20.81 -21.91
C ALA A 223 -14.05 22.21 -22.42
N ASN A 224 -15.20 22.35 -23.08
CA ASN A 224 -15.70 23.65 -23.54
C ASN A 224 -16.00 24.62 -22.37
N MET A 225 -16.55 24.11 -21.26
CA MET A 225 -16.80 24.92 -20.07
C MET A 225 -15.50 25.42 -19.43
N TRP A 226 -14.43 24.62 -19.51
CA TRP A 226 -13.13 24.93 -18.91
C TRP A 226 -12.18 25.68 -19.84
N ALA A 227 -12.49 25.78 -21.14
CA ALA A 227 -11.59 26.30 -22.17
C ALA A 227 -10.96 27.67 -21.88
N ASN A 228 -11.69 28.56 -21.18
CA ASN A 228 -11.22 29.92 -20.85
C ASN A 228 -10.55 30.04 -19.48
N ASP A 229 -10.46 28.95 -18.71
CA ASP A 229 -9.76 28.91 -17.43
C ASP A 229 -8.48 28.08 -17.60
N PRO A 230 -7.29 28.71 -17.63
CA PRO A 230 -6.04 28.00 -17.86
C PRO A 230 -5.77 26.87 -16.85
N MET A 231 -6.24 27.03 -15.62
CA MET A 231 -6.08 26.01 -14.58
C MET A 231 -7.00 24.83 -14.86
N LEU A 232 -8.28 25.07 -15.15
CA LEU A 232 -9.26 24.00 -15.37
C LEU A 232 -9.09 23.31 -16.73
N ASN A 233 -8.74 24.06 -17.79
CA ASN A 233 -8.55 23.50 -19.13
C ASN A 233 -7.46 22.43 -19.17
N ALA A 234 -6.41 22.58 -18.34
CA ALA A 234 -5.35 21.58 -18.20
C ALA A 234 -5.88 20.20 -17.72
N TYR A 235 -7.00 20.16 -17.01
CA TYR A 235 -7.61 18.92 -16.53
C TYR A 235 -8.50 18.23 -17.57
N SER A 236 -8.89 18.90 -18.65
CA SER A 236 -9.81 18.32 -19.64
C SER A 236 -9.21 17.09 -20.34
N GLU A 237 -7.91 17.15 -20.66
CA GLU A 237 -7.18 16.03 -21.25
C GLU A 237 -7.01 14.88 -20.26
N VAL A 238 -6.68 15.20 -19.01
CA VAL A 238 -6.54 14.22 -17.92
C VAL A 238 -7.84 13.44 -17.69
N ILE A 239 -8.99 14.12 -17.72
CA ILE A 239 -10.29 13.45 -17.57
C ILE A 239 -10.57 12.55 -18.77
N ARG A 240 -10.27 13.00 -19.99
CA ARG A 240 -10.45 12.22 -21.21
C ARG A 240 -9.65 10.91 -21.15
N GLU A 241 -8.39 10.97 -20.72
CA GLU A 241 -7.52 9.81 -20.57
C GLU A 241 -7.99 8.86 -19.45
N ALA A 242 -8.33 9.41 -18.28
CA ALA A 242 -8.89 8.63 -17.18
C ALA A 242 -10.21 7.94 -17.58
N ASN A 243 -11.01 8.62 -18.41
CA ASN A 243 -12.25 8.08 -18.94
C ASN A 243 -12.03 6.99 -19.99
N LEU A 244 -11.00 7.10 -20.83
CA LEU A 244 -10.59 6.06 -21.76
C LEU A 244 -10.21 4.78 -21.02
N GLY A 245 -9.43 4.90 -19.93
CA GLY A 245 -9.09 3.77 -19.06
C GLY A 245 -10.33 3.08 -18.47
N LYS A 246 -11.35 3.85 -18.06
CA LYS A 246 -12.64 3.30 -17.61
C LYS A 246 -13.42 2.62 -18.74
N SER A 247 -13.44 3.22 -19.93
CA SER A 247 -14.15 2.70 -21.09
C SER A 247 -13.60 1.33 -21.52
N LEU A 248 -12.27 1.16 -21.51
CA LEU A 248 -11.62 -0.13 -21.76
C LEU A 248 -11.99 -1.19 -20.71
N ASN A 249 -12.01 -0.81 -19.42
CA ASN A 249 -12.44 -1.71 -18.34
C ASN A 249 -13.93 -2.09 -18.44
N SER A 250 -14.78 -1.15 -18.84
CA SER A 250 -16.23 -1.38 -19.02
C SER A 250 -16.53 -2.23 -20.26
N MET A 251 -15.79 -2.03 -21.37
CA MET A 251 -15.91 -2.85 -22.59
C MET A 251 -15.48 -4.30 -22.35
N ASN A 252 -14.51 -4.53 -21.47
CA ASN A 252 -14.07 -5.86 -21.06
C ASN A 252 -14.94 -6.48 -19.94
N GLY A 253 -16.04 -5.82 -19.53
CA GLY A 253 -16.94 -6.33 -18.49
C GLY A 253 -16.30 -6.47 -17.10
N VAL A 254 -15.24 -5.70 -16.81
CA VAL A 254 -14.51 -5.81 -15.54
C VAL A 254 -15.38 -5.31 -14.40
N SER A 255 -15.77 -6.21 -13.49
CA SER A 255 -16.58 -5.87 -12.32
C SER A 255 -15.84 -4.92 -11.37
N PHE A 256 -16.57 -4.14 -10.57
CA PHE A 256 -15.97 -3.30 -9.53
C PHE A 256 -15.15 -4.08 -8.50
N GLN A 257 -15.49 -5.35 -8.25
CA GLN A 257 -14.69 -6.25 -7.41
C GLN A 257 -13.35 -6.56 -8.08
N ASN A 258 -13.35 -6.87 -9.37
CA ASN A 258 -12.13 -7.12 -10.13
C ASN A 258 -11.25 -5.86 -10.22
N ALA A 259 -11.86 -4.68 -10.34
CA ALA A 259 -11.12 -3.42 -10.34
C ALA A 259 -10.37 -3.14 -9.03
N ARG A 260 -10.85 -3.68 -7.90
CA ARG A 260 -10.20 -3.57 -6.57
C ARG A 260 -9.27 -4.75 -6.25
N SER A 261 -9.21 -5.77 -7.10
CA SER A 261 -8.18 -6.82 -6.99
C SER A 261 -6.79 -6.23 -7.21
N MET A 262 -5.74 -6.96 -6.81
CA MET A 262 -4.37 -6.50 -7.03
C MET A 262 -4.05 -6.26 -8.51
N GLN A 263 -4.59 -7.09 -9.42
CA GLN A 263 -4.49 -6.84 -10.86
C GLN A 263 -5.22 -5.56 -11.27
N GLY A 264 -6.41 -5.30 -10.72
CA GLY A 264 -7.17 -4.08 -11.03
C GLY A 264 -6.48 -2.80 -10.55
N LEU A 265 -5.85 -2.85 -9.37
CA LEU A 265 -5.02 -1.77 -8.86
C LEU A 265 -3.76 -1.58 -9.71
N ALA A 266 -3.11 -2.66 -10.12
CA ALA A 266 -1.97 -2.64 -11.04
C ALA A 266 -2.32 -1.98 -12.39
N ARG A 267 -3.43 -2.38 -13.02
CA ARG A 267 -3.93 -1.74 -14.26
C ARG A 267 -4.19 -0.26 -14.06
N SER A 268 -4.77 0.12 -12.92
CA SER A 268 -5.05 1.52 -12.60
C SER A 268 -3.77 2.35 -12.44
N ALA A 269 -2.78 1.80 -11.72
CA ALA A 269 -1.46 2.43 -11.58
C ALA A 269 -0.77 2.57 -12.94
N ALA A 270 -0.72 1.50 -13.73
CA ALA A 270 -0.07 1.49 -15.04
C ALA A 270 -0.76 2.46 -16.01
N ALA A 271 -2.09 2.50 -16.04
CA ALA A 271 -2.83 3.43 -16.89
C ALA A 271 -2.50 4.90 -16.61
N ALA A 272 -2.30 5.26 -15.34
CA ALA A 272 -1.87 6.61 -14.96
C ALA A 272 -0.38 6.82 -15.28
N MET A 273 0.49 5.90 -14.85
CA MET A 273 1.94 6.06 -14.92
C MET A 273 2.52 5.89 -16.32
N ARG A 274 1.84 5.22 -17.26
CA ARG A 274 2.36 5.04 -18.62
C ARG A 274 2.29 6.31 -19.48
N LEU A 275 1.49 7.27 -19.07
CA LEU A 275 1.27 8.51 -19.80
C LEU A 275 2.48 9.42 -19.65
N GLU A 276 2.88 10.10 -20.72
CA GLU A 276 4.06 10.99 -20.68
C GLU A 276 3.90 12.11 -19.65
N SER A 277 2.70 12.68 -19.55
CA SER A 277 2.32 13.65 -18.52
C SER A 277 2.10 13.01 -17.15
N GLY A 278 1.80 11.71 -17.12
CA GLY A 278 1.38 10.98 -15.92
C GLY A 278 2.43 10.92 -14.80
N PRO A 279 2.00 10.52 -13.59
CA PRO A 279 2.83 10.59 -12.39
C PRO A 279 4.09 9.74 -12.50
N GLN A 280 5.21 10.29 -12.01
CA GLN A 280 6.47 9.56 -11.92
C GLN A 280 6.46 8.55 -10.77
N VAL A 281 5.63 8.78 -9.76
CA VAL A 281 5.50 7.93 -8.57
C VAL A 281 4.11 7.34 -8.49
N GLY A 282 4.02 6.03 -8.42
CA GLY A 282 2.82 5.29 -8.06
C GLY A 282 2.95 4.64 -6.69
N LEU A 283 1.84 4.46 -5.99
CA LEU A 283 1.78 3.72 -4.74
C LEU A 283 0.58 2.78 -4.74
N ILE A 284 0.80 1.50 -4.41
CA ILE A 284 -0.26 0.53 -4.12
C ILE A 284 -0.08 0.01 -2.69
N ASP A 285 -1.17 -0.06 -1.93
CA ASP A 285 -1.18 -0.60 -0.57
C ASP A 285 -1.87 -1.96 -0.53
N MET A 286 -1.12 -3.03 -0.25
CA MET A 286 -1.66 -4.38 -0.07
C MET A 286 -2.15 -4.56 1.36
N THR A 287 -3.36 -4.06 1.64
CA THR A 287 -3.91 -3.97 3.00
C THR A 287 -4.27 -5.32 3.62
N HIS A 288 -4.69 -6.30 2.83
CA HIS A 288 -4.86 -7.68 3.28
C HIS A 288 -3.53 -8.42 3.18
N GLY A 289 -2.56 -8.00 3.98
CA GLY A 289 -1.16 -8.37 3.80
C GLY A 289 -0.72 -9.65 4.49
N PHE A 290 0.49 -9.66 5.04
CA PHE A 290 1.26 -10.84 5.41
C PHE A 290 1.22 -11.19 6.91
N ASP A 291 0.18 -10.74 7.63
CA ASP A 291 0.07 -10.94 9.08
C ASP A 291 -0.38 -12.35 9.48
N THR A 292 0.49 -13.33 9.21
CA THR A 292 0.18 -14.76 9.30
C THR A 292 0.68 -15.39 10.60
N HIS A 293 0.06 -15.02 11.72
CA HIS A 293 0.34 -15.63 13.04
C HIS A 293 -0.09 -17.09 13.16
N ALA A 294 -1.04 -17.55 12.34
CA ALA A 294 -1.52 -18.92 12.36
C ALA A 294 -1.81 -19.40 10.94
N SER A 295 -1.65 -20.70 10.72
CA SER A 295 -1.97 -21.37 9.44
C SER A 295 -1.39 -20.62 8.23
N GLN A 296 -0.12 -20.21 8.33
CA GLN A 296 0.58 -19.45 7.29
C GLN A 296 0.62 -20.21 5.97
N GLY A 297 0.89 -21.51 6.06
CA GLY A 297 1.09 -22.38 4.92
C GLY A 297 2.52 -22.37 4.39
N ALA A 298 2.87 -23.41 3.63
CA ALA A 298 4.12 -23.52 2.88
C ALA A 298 3.88 -23.02 1.45
N GLU A 299 4.02 -23.88 0.42
CA GLU A 299 3.77 -23.52 -1.00
C GLU A 299 2.32 -23.08 -1.29
N GLN A 300 1.40 -23.41 -0.38
CA GLN A 300 -0.03 -23.09 -0.40
C GLN A 300 -0.47 -22.59 0.97
N GLY A 301 -1.51 -21.77 1.02
CA GLY A 301 -2.05 -21.20 2.25
C GLY A 301 -2.06 -19.68 2.23
N ASN A 302 -2.30 -19.08 3.40
CA ASN A 302 -2.55 -17.64 3.52
C ASN A 302 -1.38 -16.81 2.97
N HIS A 303 -0.13 -17.12 3.33
CA HIS A 303 1.02 -16.35 2.84
C HIS A 303 1.27 -16.57 1.35
N ALA A 304 1.16 -17.82 0.89
CA ALA A 304 1.24 -18.18 -0.53
C ALA A 304 0.19 -17.41 -1.38
N ASP A 305 -1.03 -17.24 -0.88
CA ASP A 305 -2.07 -16.46 -1.56
C ASP A 305 -1.70 -14.97 -1.69
N ARG A 306 -1.07 -14.39 -0.66
CA ARG A 306 -0.56 -13.00 -0.71
C ARG A 306 0.62 -12.84 -1.66
N LEU A 307 1.49 -13.85 -1.73
CA LEU A 307 2.57 -13.87 -2.71
C LEU A 307 2.04 -13.98 -4.14
N ARG A 308 1.00 -14.81 -4.36
CA ARG A 308 0.31 -14.87 -5.66
C ARG A 308 -0.31 -13.51 -6.03
N ASP A 309 -0.92 -12.83 -5.06
CA ASP A 309 -1.48 -11.48 -5.27
C ASP A 309 -0.38 -10.46 -5.64
N LEU A 310 0.80 -10.54 -5.02
CA LEU A 310 1.97 -9.72 -5.35
C LEU A 310 2.52 -10.04 -6.76
N ASP A 311 2.61 -11.31 -7.11
CA ASP A 311 3.07 -11.76 -8.43
C ASP A 311 2.14 -11.25 -9.54
N GLN A 312 0.83 -11.38 -9.33
CA GLN A 312 -0.19 -10.88 -10.24
C GLN A 312 -0.17 -9.35 -10.37
N LEU A 313 0.06 -8.63 -9.28
CA LEU A 313 0.26 -7.18 -9.31
C LEU A 313 1.45 -6.82 -10.18
N MET A 314 2.60 -7.46 -9.94
CA MET A 314 3.86 -7.18 -10.62
C MET A 314 3.76 -7.45 -12.13
N THR A 315 3.28 -8.63 -12.50
CA THR A 315 3.14 -9.05 -13.90
C THR A 315 2.12 -8.19 -14.65
N THR A 316 0.96 -7.92 -14.04
CA THR A 316 -0.05 -7.04 -14.65
C THR A 316 0.50 -5.63 -14.83
N PHE A 317 1.17 -5.07 -13.83
CA PHE A 317 1.73 -3.72 -13.93
C PHE A 317 2.80 -3.64 -15.03
N ARG A 318 3.71 -4.62 -15.11
CA ARG A 318 4.70 -4.74 -16.18
C ARG A 318 4.02 -4.71 -17.56
N ASP A 319 3.06 -5.60 -17.78
CA ASP A 319 2.43 -5.78 -19.09
C ASP A 319 1.68 -4.51 -19.53
N GLU A 320 1.00 -3.84 -18.59
CA GLU A 320 0.20 -2.64 -18.86
C GLU A 320 1.04 -1.35 -19.03
N MET A 321 2.25 -1.32 -18.48
CA MET A 321 3.20 -0.23 -18.68
C MET A 321 3.77 -0.20 -20.10
N GLY A 322 3.77 -1.33 -20.80
CA GLY A 322 4.31 -1.45 -22.16
C GLY A 322 5.75 -0.92 -22.25
N GLY A 323 6.04 -0.08 -23.26
CA GLY A 323 7.38 0.49 -23.45
C GLY A 323 7.89 1.37 -22.30
N GLN A 324 7.02 1.84 -21.39
CA GLN A 324 7.47 2.61 -20.22
C GLN A 324 8.09 1.72 -19.12
N TRP A 325 7.91 0.39 -19.21
CA TRP A 325 8.51 -0.55 -18.26
C TRP A 325 10.04 -0.45 -18.20
N ASP A 326 10.68 -0.18 -19.34
CA ASP A 326 12.15 -0.06 -19.45
C ASP A 326 12.72 1.06 -18.57
N ASN A 327 11.92 2.10 -18.30
CA ASN A 327 12.26 3.22 -17.43
C ASN A 327 11.56 3.16 -16.07
N THR A 328 11.03 2.00 -15.68
CA THR A 328 10.27 1.85 -14.44
C THR A 328 11.00 0.95 -13.44
N LEU A 329 10.86 1.29 -12.16
CA LEU A 329 11.26 0.47 -11.02
C LEU A 329 10.05 0.24 -10.12
N VAL A 330 9.88 -0.99 -9.65
CA VAL A 330 8.95 -1.40 -8.61
C VAL A 330 9.74 -1.73 -7.36
N LEU A 331 9.37 -1.13 -6.23
CA LEU A 331 9.96 -1.36 -4.91
C LEU A 331 8.88 -1.91 -3.98
N THR A 332 9.14 -3.05 -3.35
CA THR A 332 8.28 -3.56 -2.27
C THR A 332 8.82 -3.15 -0.91
N ILE A 333 7.95 -2.75 0.02
CA ILE A 333 8.34 -2.43 1.39
C ILE A 333 7.40 -3.08 2.41
N THR A 334 7.95 -3.52 3.54
CA THR A 334 7.21 -4.13 4.66
C THR A 334 7.66 -3.50 5.98
N GLU A 335 6.80 -3.44 6.99
CA GLU A 335 7.14 -2.75 8.25
C GLU A 335 8.23 -3.46 9.07
N PHE A 336 8.29 -4.78 9.01
CA PHE A 336 9.27 -5.63 9.68
C PHE A 336 9.25 -7.03 9.04
N GLY A 337 10.05 -7.95 9.60
CA GLY A 337 10.07 -9.36 9.23
C GLY A 337 9.29 -10.26 10.19
N ARG A 338 9.51 -11.56 10.04
CA ARG A 338 8.87 -12.60 10.87
C ARG A 338 9.92 -13.41 11.64
N THR A 339 9.48 -14.14 12.66
CA THR A 339 10.36 -15.05 13.41
C THR A 339 11.03 -16.07 12.48
N ALA A 340 12.26 -16.46 12.80
CA ALA A 340 12.97 -17.44 12.00
C ALA A 340 12.29 -18.81 12.08
N ALA A 341 11.96 -19.25 13.30
CA ALA A 341 11.20 -20.46 13.55
C ALA A 341 9.69 -20.24 13.40
N GLU A 342 8.98 -21.27 12.94
CA GLU A 342 7.53 -21.31 13.01
C GLU A 342 7.06 -21.37 14.47
N ASN A 343 5.89 -20.79 14.76
CA ASN A 343 5.26 -20.83 16.07
C ASN A 343 4.37 -22.09 16.21
N GLY A 344 3.81 -22.28 17.42
CA GLY A 344 2.97 -23.46 17.73
C GLY A 344 1.62 -23.51 16.99
N THR A 345 1.31 -22.54 16.13
CA THR A 345 0.06 -22.46 15.35
C THR A 345 0.31 -22.53 13.85
N ASN A 346 1.44 -23.09 13.42
CA ASN A 346 1.85 -23.22 12.03
C ASN A 346 1.90 -21.84 11.31
N GLY A 347 2.29 -20.80 12.04
CA GLY A 347 2.50 -19.46 11.53
C GLY A 347 3.82 -18.88 12.02
N THR A 348 3.97 -17.55 11.92
CA THR A 348 5.14 -16.84 12.41
C THR A 348 4.74 -15.56 13.14
N ASP A 349 5.52 -15.21 14.16
CA ASP A 349 5.29 -13.98 14.93
C ASP A 349 6.10 -12.82 14.36
N HIS A 350 5.89 -11.61 14.91
CA HIS A 350 6.68 -10.44 14.55
C HIS A 350 8.17 -10.68 14.85
N GLY A 351 9.00 -10.41 13.84
CA GLY A 351 10.45 -10.47 13.89
C GLY A 351 11.08 -9.20 13.30
N VAL A 352 12.34 -9.30 12.87
CA VAL A 352 13.15 -8.13 12.47
C VAL A 352 13.44 -8.16 10.96
N GLY A 353 14.19 -9.15 10.49
CA GLY A 353 14.64 -9.24 9.10
C GLY A 353 13.60 -9.86 8.16
N SER A 354 13.50 -9.29 6.96
CA SER A 354 12.70 -9.77 5.83
C SER A 354 13.53 -9.72 4.54
N CYS A 355 12.89 -9.70 3.38
CA CYS A 355 13.49 -9.40 2.09
C CYS A 355 12.74 -8.24 1.39
N CYS A 356 13.42 -7.59 0.46
CA CYS A 356 12.90 -6.51 -0.36
C CYS A 356 13.11 -6.87 -1.84
N PHE A 357 12.05 -6.75 -2.63
CA PHE A 357 12.08 -6.95 -4.07
C PHE A 357 12.21 -5.62 -4.82
N LEU A 358 13.09 -5.63 -5.81
CA LEU A 358 13.28 -4.57 -6.79
C LEU A 358 13.06 -5.18 -8.18
N ALA A 359 12.07 -4.70 -8.92
CA ALA A 359 11.74 -5.23 -10.24
C ALA A 359 11.58 -4.11 -11.25
N GLY A 360 11.91 -4.31 -12.52
CA GLY A 360 11.76 -3.26 -13.53
C GLY A 360 12.89 -3.20 -14.54
N GLY A 361 12.70 -2.44 -15.61
CA GLY A 361 13.74 -2.18 -16.60
C GLY A 361 14.94 -1.40 -16.05
N LEU A 362 14.77 -0.72 -14.91
CA LEU A 362 15.88 -0.04 -14.22
C LEU A 362 16.78 -0.97 -13.40
N VAL A 363 16.40 -2.24 -13.23
CA VAL A 363 17.26 -3.26 -12.61
C VAL A 363 18.35 -3.66 -13.59
N THR A 364 19.61 -3.60 -13.15
CA THR A 364 20.78 -3.83 -14.02
C THR A 364 21.28 -5.27 -14.02
N GLN A 365 20.89 -6.07 -13.03
CA GLN A 365 21.29 -7.47 -12.90
C GLN A 365 20.31 -8.25 -12.03
N ALA A 366 20.08 -9.51 -12.42
CA ALA A 366 19.44 -10.49 -11.55
C ALA A 366 20.41 -10.91 -10.44
N LYS A 367 20.19 -10.43 -9.22
CA LYS A 367 21.07 -10.69 -8.08
C LYS A 367 20.32 -10.72 -6.75
N VAL A 368 20.71 -11.66 -5.89
CA VAL A 368 20.37 -11.66 -4.46
C VAL A 368 21.52 -10.97 -3.72
N TYR A 369 21.21 -9.87 -3.05
CA TYR A 369 22.10 -9.13 -2.17
C TYR A 369 21.83 -9.58 -0.73
N ALA A 370 22.79 -10.24 -0.10
CA ALA A 370 22.63 -10.77 1.25
C ALA A 370 23.98 -10.83 1.98
N ASP A 371 23.97 -10.53 3.29
CA ASP A 371 24.95 -11.03 4.26
C ASP A 371 24.27 -12.16 5.03
N TRP A 372 24.28 -13.36 4.45
CA TRP A 372 23.58 -14.53 4.98
C TRP A 372 24.43 -15.22 6.04
N ARG A 373 23.91 -15.26 7.27
CA ARG A 373 24.62 -15.83 8.44
C ARG A 373 24.15 -17.23 8.83
N GLY A 374 23.17 -17.76 8.11
CA GLY A 374 22.51 -19.02 8.41
C GLY A 374 21.43 -18.92 9.48
N LEU A 375 20.76 -20.04 9.74
CA LEU A 375 19.61 -20.13 10.65
C LEU A 375 19.89 -20.85 11.98
N GLN A 376 21.16 -21.04 12.32
CA GLN A 376 21.57 -21.51 13.66
C GLN A 376 21.18 -20.47 14.72
N LYS A 377 20.78 -20.89 15.92
CA LYS A 377 20.35 -19.98 16.99
C LYS A 377 21.33 -18.83 17.25
N SER A 378 22.64 -19.10 17.28
CA SER A 378 23.68 -18.10 17.52
C SER A 378 23.82 -17.06 16.39
N ALA A 379 23.30 -17.34 15.20
CA ALA A 379 23.29 -16.42 14.06
C ALA A 379 22.01 -15.55 14.02
N LEU A 380 20.98 -15.92 14.78
CA LEU A 380 19.71 -15.19 14.82
C LEU A 380 19.79 -13.97 15.74
N PHE A 381 19.02 -12.93 15.41
CA PHE A 381 18.85 -11.79 16.29
C PHE A 381 18.07 -12.24 17.53
N GLU A 382 18.65 -12.01 18.72
CA GLU A 382 18.11 -12.49 20.00
C GLU A 382 17.79 -14.01 20.00
N GLU A 383 18.56 -14.80 19.23
CA GLU A 383 18.35 -16.24 19.06
C GLU A 383 16.98 -16.65 18.49
N ARG A 384 16.22 -15.69 17.92
CA ARG A 384 14.81 -15.86 17.55
C ARG A 384 14.47 -15.38 16.14
N ASP A 385 14.91 -14.18 15.80
CA ASP A 385 14.47 -13.48 14.59
C ASP A 385 15.57 -13.55 13.51
N LEU A 386 15.18 -13.52 12.24
CA LEU A 386 16.16 -13.31 11.16
C LEU A 386 16.81 -11.93 11.37
N PRO A 387 18.15 -11.81 11.41
CA PRO A 387 18.80 -10.51 11.58
C PRO A 387 18.58 -9.61 10.36
N ALA A 388 18.29 -8.33 10.58
CA ALA A 388 18.39 -7.32 9.51
C ALA A 388 19.86 -6.93 9.31
N THR A 389 20.61 -7.73 8.54
CA THR A 389 22.03 -7.47 8.25
C THR A 389 22.22 -6.33 7.25
N ILE A 390 21.21 -6.02 6.45
CA ILE A 390 21.17 -4.88 5.55
C ILE A 390 20.08 -3.91 5.99
N ASP A 391 20.46 -2.66 6.31
CA ASP A 391 19.51 -1.59 6.59
C ASP A 391 18.67 -1.27 5.34
N VAL A 392 17.36 -1.44 5.44
CA VAL A 392 16.43 -1.24 4.31
C VAL A 392 16.42 0.22 3.84
N THR A 393 16.73 1.18 4.72
CA THR A 393 16.83 2.60 4.32
C THR A 393 18.00 2.86 3.37
N ALA A 394 19.05 2.04 3.43
CA ALA A 394 20.16 2.11 2.48
C ALA A 394 19.74 1.63 1.08
N VAL A 395 18.84 0.64 1.01
CA VAL A 395 18.21 0.20 -0.24
C VAL A 395 17.34 1.32 -0.80
N TYR A 396 16.51 1.96 0.03
CA TYR A 396 15.68 3.09 -0.40
C TYR A 396 16.53 4.27 -0.89
N ALA A 397 17.65 4.55 -0.24
CA ALA A 397 18.58 5.58 -0.71
C ALA A 397 19.12 5.28 -2.13
N LYS A 398 19.49 4.02 -2.41
CA LYS A 398 19.90 3.58 -3.76
C LYS A 398 18.78 3.70 -4.80
N VAL A 399 17.53 3.41 -4.40
CA VAL A 399 16.35 3.64 -5.25
C VAL A 399 16.19 5.12 -5.58
N LEU A 400 16.27 6.02 -4.59
CA LEU A 400 16.12 7.46 -4.80
C LEU A 400 17.29 8.05 -5.60
N GLU A 401 18.50 7.54 -5.42
CA GLU A 401 19.66 7.87 -6.23
C GLU A 401 19.42 7.50 -7.71
N ARG A 402 18.90 6.29 -7.96
CA ARG A 402 18.62 5.82 -9.32
C ARG A 402 17.47 6.56 -9.99
N VAL A 403 16.34 6.74 -9.29
CA VAL A 403 15.09 7.24 -9.88
C VAL A 403 15.07 8.78 -9.92
N PHE A 404 15.56 9.43 -8.86
CA PHE A 404 15.47 10.89 -8.71
C PHE A 404 16.82 11.61 -8.78
N ALA A 405 17.93 10.89 -9.01
CA ALA A 405 19.27 11.46 -9.01
C ALA A 405 19.62 12.21 -7.70
N LEU A 406 19.03 11.78 -6.57
CA LEU A 406 19.32 12.36 -5.26
C LEU A 406 20.52 11.66 -4.63
N SER A 407 21.62 12.39 -4.46
CA SER A 407 22.81 11.86 -3.80
C SER A 407 22.53 11.48 -2.33
N PRO A 408 23.25 10.50 -1.74
CA PRO A 408 23.17 10.18 -0.32
C PRO A 408 23.29 11.40 0.60
N LYS A 409 24.16 12.36 0.25
CA LYS A 409 24.34 13.61 0.98
C LYS A 409 23.09 14.50 0.93
N THR A 410 22.45 14.59 -0.24
CA THR A 410 21.19 15.34 -0.41
C THR A 410 20.08 14.71 0.43
N LEU A 411 19.96 13.38 0.40
CA LEU A 411 18.94 12.65 1.17
C LEU A 411 19.06 12.92 2.67
N ALA A 412 20.29 12.88 3.22
CA ALA A 412 20.54 13.16 4.63
C ALA A 412 20.29 14.63 4.98
N ASN A 413 20.85 15.57 4.20
CA ASN A 413 20.75 17.00 4.49
C ASN A 413 19.32 17.54 4.40
N ALA A 414 18.53 17.01 3.48
CA ALA A 414 17.13 17.40 3.31
C ALA A 414 16.16 16.62 4.22
N GLY A 415 16.68 15.75 5.10
CA GLY A 415 15.86 14.94 6.00
C GLY A 415 14.95 13.95 5.27
N VAL A 416 15.29 13.53 4.05
CA VAL A 416 14.50 12.57 3.27
C VAL A 416 14.61 11.19 3.91
N LEU A 417 15.84 10.70 4.09
CA LEU A 417 16.15 9.42 4.74
C LEU A 417 17.49 9.50 5.47
N GLU A 418 17.49 9.14 6.74
CA GLU A 418 18.73 8.78 7.44
C GLU A 418 19.05 7.33 7.11
N HIS A 419 20.25 7.07 6.59
CA HIS A 419 20.67 5.74 6.15
C HIS A 419 22.17 5.56 6.34
N LYS A 420 22.59 4.30 6.53
CA LYS A 420 24.00 3.92 6.52
C LYS A 420 24.34 3.23 5.21
N THR A 421 25.38 3.69 4.52
CA THR A 421 25.86 3.03 3.31
C THR A 421 26.33 1.61 3.61
N SER A 422 26.02 0.66 2.72
CA SER A 422 26.47 -0.73 2.83
C SER A 422 27.26 -1.14 1.59
N PRO A 423 28.52 -1.63 1.72
CA PRO A 423 29.29 -2.14 0.60
C PRO A 423 28.62 -3.32 -0.11
N LEU A 424 27.73 -4.04 0.59
CA LEU A 424 26.96 -5.14 0.00
C LEU A 424 26.04 -4.65 -1.12
N LEU A 425 25.60 -3.39 -1.08
CA LEU A 425 24.71 -2.79 -2.08
C LEU A 425 25.47 -2.16 -3.26
N ASN A 426 26.78 -2.33 -3.35
CA ASN A 426 27.56 -1.78 -4.46
C ASN A 426 27.05 -2.31 -5.82
N GLY A 427 26.78 -1.39 -6.75
CA GLY A 427 26.29 -1.70 -8.09
C GLY A 427 24.81 -2.10 -8.12
N LEU A 428 24.08 -2.01 -7.01
CA LEU A 428 22.62 -2.14 -6.99
C LEU A 428 22.02 -1.04 -7.87
N LEU A 429 21.21 -1.43 -8.85
CA LEU A 429 20.61 -0.52 -9.85
C LEU A 429 21.64 0.28 -10.67
N GLY A 430 22.90 -0.13 -10.67
CA GLY A 430 24.00 0.54 -11.39
C GLY A 430 24.52 1.82 -10.72
N VAL A 431 24.21 2.02 -9.43
CA VAL A 431 24.65 3.19 -8.63
C VAL A 431 25.44 2.80 -7.39
#